data_AF-A0A3D3WGN7-F1
#
_entry.id   AF-A0A3D3WGN7-F1
#
_cell.length_a   1.000
_cell.length_b   1.000
_cell.length_c   1.000
_cell.angle_alpha   90.00
_cell.angle_beta   90.00
_cell.angle_gamma   90.00
#
_symmetry.space_group_name_H-M   'P 1'
#
loop_
_entity.id
_entity.type
_entity.pdbx_description
1 polymer ?
#
loop_
_entity_poly.entity_id
_entity_poly.type
_entity_poly.pdbx_seq_one_letter_code
_entity_poly.pdbx_strand_id
1 'polypeptide(L)'
;MRIDCLQYCQWSPKIFQQWADGGVDAVHVTIAYHENFRETVINIEKWNRWFEDYSDRIVQAFNAEDIIAAKATGRTAVIYGLQNPSPIEDDIGLVEVLHRLGVRFMQLTY
;
A
#
# COMPACT_ATOMS: atom_id res chain seq x y z
N MET A 1 12.00 14.15 4.33
CA MET A 1 11.15 13.08 3.77
C MET A 1 9.96 12.96 4.69
N ARG A 2 8.73 12.99 4.17
CA ARG A 2 7.49 12.94 4.96
C ARG A 2 6.78 11.63 4.66
N ILE A 3 6.63 10.78 5.67
CA ILE A 3 6.01 9.47 5.56
C ILE A 3 4.80 9.43 6.48
N ASP A 4 3.64 9.06 5.93
CA ASP A 4 2.49 8.68 6.73
C ASP A 4 2.53 7.17 7.00
N CYS A 5 2.63 6.82 8.29
CA CYS A 5 2.86 5.44 8.71
C CYS A 5 1.58 4.61 8.86
N LEU A 6 0.38 5.17 8.63
CA LEU A 6 -0.87 4.40 8.56
C LEU A 6 -2.02 5.25 8.00
N GLN A 7 -2.52 4.89 6.82
CA GLN A 7 -3.74 5.50 6.29
C GLN A 7 -4.73 4.41 5.82
N TYR A 8 -6.01 4.62 6.13
CA TYR A 8 -7.13 3.83 5.64
C TYR A 8 -8.28 4.77 5.32
N CYS A 9 -8.63 4.91 4.04
CA CYS A 9 -9.69 5.80 3.59
C CYS A 9 -10.29 5.32 2.27
N GLN A 10 -11.32 6.01 1.79
CA GLN A 10 -11.86 5.73 0.46
C GLN A 10 -10.91 6.25 -0.62
N TRP A 11 -10.00 5.38 -1.05
CA TRP A 11 -8.97 5.69 -2.05
C TRP A 11 -9.60 6.26 -3.32
N SER A 12 -9.04 7.38 -3.78
CA SER A 12 -9.50 8.08 -4.97
C SER A 12 -8.41 9.02 -5.51
N PRO A 13 -8.53 9.47 -6.76
CA PRO A 13 -7.59 10.44 -7.35
C PRO A 13 -7.46 11.72 -6.53
N LYS A 14 -8.53 12.12 -5.83
CA LYS A 14 -8.52 13.26 -4.90
C LYS A 14 -7.51 13.06 -3.78
N ILE A 15 -7.42 11.86 -3.19
CA ILE A 15 -6.47 11.54 -2.13
C ILE A 15 -5.03 11.63 -2.67
N PHE A 16 -4.78 11.11 -3.88
CA PHE A 16 -3.45 11.16 -4.49
C PHE A 16 -2.99 12.60 -4.74
N GLN A 17 -3.91 13.47 -5.17
CA GLN A 17 -3.63 14.91 -5.29
C GLN A 17 -3.35 15.56 -3.93
N GLN A 18 -4.12 15.22 -2.90
CA GLN A 18 -3.89 15.73 -1.53
C GLN A 18 -2.53 15.31 -0.98
N TRP A 19 -2.06 14.10 -1.27
CA TRP A 19 -0.70 13.68 -0.92
C TRP A 19 0.36 14.52 -1.62
N ALA A 20 0.20 14.79 -2.91
CA ALA A 20 1.11 15.66 -3.67
C ALA A 20 1.12 17.09 -3.12
N ASP A 21 -0.06 17.69 -2.91
CA ASP A 21 -0.22 19.05 -2.37
C ASP A 21 0.36 19.16 -0.95
N GLY A 22 0.20 18.09 -0.16
CA GLY A 22 0.74 17.97 1.19
C GLY A 22 2.22 17.61 1.25
N GLY A 23 2.88 17.36 0.12
CA GLY A 23 4.28 16.91 0.07
C GLY A 23 4.53 15.62 0.85
N VAL A 24 3.61 14.65 0.74
CA VAL A 24 3.75 13.33 1.36
C VAL A 24 4.55 12.43 0.41
N ASP A 25 5.73 12.01 0.85
CA ASP A 25 6.68 11.24 0.03
C ASP A 25 6.33 9.73 0.03
N ALA A 26 5.75 9.21 1.11
CA ALA A 26 5.30 7.83 1.18
C ALA A 26 4.10 7.65 2.12
N VAL A 27 3.28 6.65 1.82
CA VAL A 27 2.11 6.28 2.64
C VAL A 27 2.05 4.76 2.80
N HIS A 28 1.98 4.31 4.05
CA HIS A 28 1.55 2.95 4.38
C HIS A 28 0.03 2.86 4.30
N VAL A 29 -0.47 2.19 3.26
CA VAL A 29 -1.91 2.03 3.02
C VAL A 29 -2.39 0.69 3.58
N THR A 30 -3.47 0.73 4.35
CA THR A 30 -4.16 -0.49 4.78
C THR A 30 -4.95 -1.06 3.61
N ILE A 31 -4.65 -2.30 3.23
CA ILE A 31 -5.35 -3.04 2.16
C ILE A 31 -6.19 -4.21 2.69
N ALA A 32 -6.12 -4.49 3.99
CA ALA A 32 -6.96 -5.46 4.67
C ALA A 32 -7.24 -5.03 6.11
N TYR A 33 -8.51 -5.12 6.49
CA TYR A 33 -9.05 -4.87 7.82
C TYR A 33 -10.15 -5.89 8.18
N HIS A 34 -10.97 -6.32 7.23
CA HIS A 34 -11.89 -7.45 7.40
C HIS A 34 -11.73 -8.52 6.32
N GLU A 35 -10.88 -8.25 5.33
CA GLU A 35 -10.68 -9.05 4.13
C GLU A 35 -9.93 -10.35 4.41
N ASN A 36 -10.39 -11.44 3.81
CA ASN A 36 -9.62 -12.68 3.69
C ASN A 36 -8.55 -12.59 2.58
N PHE A 37 -7.88 -13.70 2.26
CA PHE A 37 -6.81 -13.69 1.25
C PHE A 37 -7.32 -13.19 -0.12
N ARG A 38 -8.43 -13.74 -0.60
CA ARG A 38 -8.97 -13.43 -1.93
C ARG A 38 -9.44 -11.98 -2.03
N GLU A 39 -10.09 -11.48 -0.98
CA GLU A 39 -10.55 -10.09 -0.92
C GLU A 39 -9.38 -9.11 -0.86
N THR A 40 -8.30 -9.49 -0.15
CA THR A 40 -7.05 -8.72 -0.14
C THR A 40 -6.43 -8.66 -1.53
N VAL A 41 -6.40 -9.77 -2.28
CA VAL A 41 -5.94 -9.79 -3.68
C VAL A 41 -6.78 -8.85 -4.56
N ILE A 42 -8.10 -8.80 -4.38
CA ILE A 42 -8.97 -7.84 -5.11
C ILE A 42 -8.58 -6.39 -4.79
N ASN A 43 -8.18 -6.08 -3.56
CA ASN A 43 -7.68 -4.75 -3.21
C ASN A 43 -6.32 -4.47 -3.87
N ILE A 44 -5.43 -5.45 -3.96
CA ILE A 44 -4.15 -5.33 -4.70
C ILE A 44 -4.42 -5.07 -6.20
N GLU A 45 -5.36 -5.78 -6.82
CA GLU A 45 -5.74 -5.54 -8.23
C GLU A 45 -6.25 -4.11 -8.45
N LYS A 46 -7.04 -3.56 -7.52
CA LYS A 46 -7.49 -2.16 -7.58
C LYS A 46 -6.30 -1.20 -7.51
N TRP A 47 -5.35 -1.45 -6.61
CA TRP A 47 -4.14 -0.63 -6.50
C TRP A 47 -3.24 -0.71 -7.74
N ASN A 48 -3.10 -1.89 -8.34
CA ASN A 48 -2.35 -2.03 -9.59
C ASN A 48 -2.93 -1.14 -10.70
N ARG A 49 -4.27 -1.11 -10.85
CA ARG A 49 -4.93 -0.17 -11.79
C ARG A 49 -4.67 1.29 -11.43
N TRP A 50 -4.69 1.65 -10.14
CA TRP A 50 -4.35 3.02 -9.73
C TRP A 50 -2.91 3.40 -10.09
N PHE A 51 -1.94 2.48 -9.98
CA PHE A 51 -0.55 2.74 -10.39
C PHE A 51 -0.41 2.90 -11.91
N GLU A 52 -1.21 2.19 -12.69
CA GLU A 52 -1.25 2.35 -14.15
C GLU A 52 -1.85 3.71 -14.53
N ASP A 53 -3.05 4.02 -14.01
CA ASP A 53 -3.83 5.21 -14.35
C ASP A 53 -3.21 6.52 -13.80
N TYR A 54 -2.48 6.45 -12.69
CA TYR A 54 -1.88 7.60 -11.98
C TYR A 54 -0.38 7.44 -11.78
N SER A 55 0.30 6.86 -12.77
CA SER A 55 1.75 6.59 -12.77
C SER A 55 2.62 7.85 -12.63
N ASP A 56 2.07 9.04 -12.92
CA ASP A 56 2.70 10.34 -12.71
C ASP A 56 2.61 10.83 -11.26
N ARG A 57 1.78 10.20 -10.41
CA ARG A 57 1.51 10.62 -9.03
C ARG A 57 1.94 9.61 -7.98
N ILE A 58 1.65 8.34 -8.22
CA ILE A 58 1.87 7.28 -7.24
C ILE A 58 2.63 6.11 -7.84
N VAL A 59 3.35 5.40 -6.99
CA VAL A 59 4.07 4.19 -7.38
C VAL A 59 4.13 3.25 -6.18
N GLN A 60 4.08 1.94 -6.43
CA GLN A 60 4.28 0.95 -5.36
C GLN A 60 5.73 0.97 -4.86
N ALA A 61 5.92 0.82 -3.56
CA ALA A 61 7.23 0.64 -2.94
C ALA A 61 7.31 -0.68 -2.18
N PHE A 62 8.39 -1.41 -2.40
CA PHE A 62 8.72 -2.69 -1.78
C PHE A 62 9.86 -2.56 -0.76
N ASN A 63 10.62 -1.48 -0.80
CA ASN A 63 11.75 -1.22 0.09
C ASN A 63 11.98 0.30 0.25
N ALA A 64 13.03 0.67 0.99
CA ALA A 64 13.38 2.07 1.21
C ALA A 64 13.95 2.75 -0.03
N GLU A 65 14.66 2.02 -0.91
CA GLU A 65 15.18 2.56 -2.16
C GLU A 65 14.04 3.01 -3.09
N ASP A 66 12.94 2.26 -3.16
CA ASP A 66 11.77 2.61 -3.96
C ASP A 66 11.14 3.92 -3.49
N ILE A 67 11.12 4.17 -2.18
CA ILE A 67 10.62 5.43 -1.60
C ILE A 67 11.52 6.60 -2.02
N ILE A 68 12.84 6.40 -1.96
CA ILE A 68 13.81 7.42 -2.39
C ILE A 68 13.63 7.72 -3.88
N ALA A 69 13.46 6.69 -4.71
CA ALA A 69 13.23 6.82 -6.15
C ALA A 69 11.91 7.54 -6.47
N ALA A 70 10.81 7.16 -5.80
CA ALA A 70 9.51 7.81 -5.95
C ALA A 70 9.61 9.31 -5.64
N LYS A 71 10.21 9.67 -4.51
CA LYS A 71 10.45 11.05 -4.11
C LYS A 71 11.29 11.82 -5.13
N ALA A 72 12.38 11.24 -5.64
CA ALA A 72 13.24 11.89 -6.63
C ALA A 72 12.49 12.26 -7.91
N THR A 73 11.44 11.50 -8.23
CA THR A 73 10.55 11.74 -9.38
C THR A 73 9.28 12.53 -9.04
N GLY A 74 9.13 13.04 -7.81
CA GLY A 74 7.96 13.81 -7.38
C GLY A 74 6.68 12.98 -7.21
N ARG A 75 6.81 11.66 -7.04
CA ARG A 75 5.68 10.73 -6.82
C ARG A 75 5.62 10.31 -5.35
N THR A 76 4.42 10.03 -4.85
CA THR A 76 4.21 9.42 -3.53
C THR A 76 4.36 7.90 -3.63
N ALA A 77 5.24 7.33 -2.82
CA ALA A 77 5.37 5.88 -2.68
C ALA A 77 4.22 5.28 -1.86
N VAL A 78 3.64 4.19 -2.33
CA VAL A 78 2.57 3.46 -1.66
C VAL A 78 3.11 2.12 -1.18
N ILE A 79 2.99 1.85 0.12
CA ILE A 79 3.45 0.63 0.76
C ILE A 79 2.25 -0.10 1.35
N TYR A 80 2.09 -1.38 1.02
CA TYR A 80 0.96 -2.15 1.52
C TYR A 80 1.16 -2.63 2.95
N GLY A 81 0.10 -2.56 3.74
CA GLY A 81 0.01 -3.31 4.97
C GLY A 81 -1.41 -3.76 5.34
N LEU A 82 -1.44 -4.63 6.33
CA LEU A 82 -2.62 -5.35 6.80
C LEU A 82 -2.82 -4.98 8.28
N GLN A 83 -4.04 -4.59 8.65
CA GLN A 83 -4.35 -4.24 10.04
C GLN A 83 -4.70 -5.44 10.93
N ASN A 84 -4.73 -6.64 10.36
CA ASN A 84 -4.75 -7.90 11.10
C ASN A 84 -4.21 -9.05 10.23
N PRO A 85 -4.07 -10.26 10.78
CA PRO A 85 -3.65 -11.44 10.04
C PRO A 85 -4.76 -12.16 9.26
N SER A 86 -5.98 -11.64 9.12
CA SER A 86 -7.03 -12.36 8.37
C SER A 86 -6.64 -12.76 6.94
N PRO A 87 -5.78 -12.02 6.21
CA PRO A 87 -5.36 -12.43 4.88
C PRO A 87 -4.42 -13.66 4.82
N ILE A 88 -3.82 -14.08 5.94
CA ILE A 88 -3.07 -15.35 6.00
C ILE A 88 -3.93 -16.52 6.49
N GLU A 89 -5.17 -16.26 6.91
CA GLU A 89 -6.13 -17.28 7.33
C GLU A 89 -5.49 -18.24 8.37
N ASP A 90 -5.57 -19.55 8.15
CA ASP A 90 -4.91 -20.58 8.97
C ASP A 90 -3.63 -21.15 8.31
N ASP A 91 -3.11 -20.50 7.25
CA ASP A 91 -1.94 -20.94 6.48
C ASP A 91 -0.78 -19.94 6.56
N ILE A 92 0.24 -20.29 7.34
CA ILE A 92 1.46 -19.49 7.49
C ILE A 92 2.23 -19.29 6.17
N GLY A 93 2.07 -20.19 5.19
CA GLY A 93 2.67 -20.07 3.86
C GLY A 93 2.20 -18.83 3.12
N LEU A 94 1.00 -18.32 3.42
CA LEU A 94 0.47 -17.09 2.82
C LEU A 94 1.24 -15.84 3.22
N VAL A 95 2.04 -15.87 4.29
CA VAL A 95 2.96 -14.77 4.64
C VAL A 95 3.94 -14.50 3.50
N GLU A 96 4.57 -15.56 2.95
CA GLU A 96 5.52 -15.40 1.84
C GLU A 96 4.81 -14.90 0.58
N VAL A 97 3.61 -15.43 0.30
CA VAL A 97 2.81 -15.02 -0.86
C VAL A 97 2.46 -13.54 -0.78
N LEU A 98 1.90 -13.07 0.34
CA LEU A 98 1.54 -11.66 0.54
C LEU A 98 2.78 -10.75 0.50
N HIS A 99 3.90 -11.19 1.06
CA HIS A 99 5.16 -10.45 0.96
C HIS A 99 5.61 -10.30 -0.50
N ARG A 100 5.52 -11.35 -1.32
CA ARG A 100 5.84 -11.28 -2.76
C ARG A 100 4.86 -10.39 -3.53
N LEU A 101 3.61 -10.31 -3.11
CA LEU A 101 2.61 -9.40 -3.65
C LEU A 101 2.78 -7.93 -3.18
N GLY A 102 3.76 -7.66 -2.31
CA GLY A 102 4.17 -6.31 -1.92
C GLY A 102 3.76 -5.87 -0.52
N VAL A 103 3.13 -6.73 0.28
CA VAL A 103 2.85 -6.44 1.69
C VAL A 103 4.16 -6.32 2.48
N ARG A 104 4.28 -5.28 3.31
CA ARG A 104 5.45 -5.04 4.17
C ARG A 104 5.12 -4.88 5.65
N PHE A 105 3.85 -4.66 5.97
CA PHE A 105 3.39 -4.54 7.34
C PHE A 105 2.20 -5.45 7.59
N MET A 106 2.20 -6.12 8.74
CA MET A 106 1.07 -6.90 9.23
C MET A 106 0.95 -6.64 10.73
N GLN A 107 -0.15 -6.04 11.13
CA GLN A 107 -0.52 -5.94 12.54
C GLN A 107 -1.06 -7.30 13.01
N LEU A 108 -0.66 -7.76 14.20
CA LEU A 108 -0.94 -9.13 14.65
C LEU A 108 -2.35 -9.33 15.20
N THR A 109 -3.03 -8.25 15.58
CA THR A 109 -4.37 -8.29 16.19
C THR A 109 -5.05 -6.95 15.98
N TYR A 110 -6.37 -6.97 15.95
CA TYR A 110 -7.20 -5.77 15.87
C TYR A 110 -8.15 -5.71 17.05
#